data_AF-A0A7L2QE75-F1
#
_entry.id   AF-A0A7L2QE75-F1
#
_cell.length_a   1.000
_cell.length_b   1.000
_cell.length_c   1.000
_cell.angle_alpha   90.00
_cell.angle_beta   90.00
_cell.angle_gamma   90.00
#
_symmetry.space_group_name_H-M   'P 1'
#
loop_
_entity.id
_entity.type
_entity.pdbx_description
1 polymer ?
#
loop_
_entity_poly.entity_id
_entity_poly.type
_entity_poly.pdbx_seq_one_letter_code
_entity_poly.pdbx_strand_id
1 'polypeptide(L)'
;GKPNFEHLLQKFGEAVVPVANCDIKEYNSNPKEQLPFKEYVEYWREYIRNGYRSSRGCLYLKDWHLSRSGLIPNTPADVYTTPVYFSSDWLNEYWDAMAVDDFRFVYMGPKG
;
A
#
# COMPACT_ATOMS: atom_id res chain seq x y z
N GLY A 1 -11.51 -11.12 -0.85
CA GLY A 1 -10.95 -11.37 -2.20
C GLY A 1 -9.46 -11.65 -2.10
N LYS A 2 -8.83 -12.16 -3.16
CA LYS A 2 -7.37 -12.36 -3.23
C LYS A 2 -6.81 -11.40 -4.30
N PRO A 3 -5.84 -10.53 -3.97
CA PRO A 3 -5.21 -9.67 -4.97
C PRO A 3 -4.50 -10.47 -6.06
N ASN A 4 -4.44 -9.92 -7.27
CA ASN A 4 -3.58 -10.47 -8.33
C ASN A 4 -2.13 -10.07 -8.06
N PHE A 5 -1.43 -10.88 -7.26
CA PHE A 5 -0.04 -10.60 -6.88
C PHE A 5 0.91 -10.52 -8.07
N GLU A 6 0.68 -11.30 -9.13
CA GLU A 6 1.57 -11.29 -10.30
C GLU A 6 1.53 -9.95 -11.02
N HIS A 7 0.32 -9.44 -11.25
CA HIS A 7 0.12 -8.11 -11.83
C HIS A 7 0.73 -7.00 -10.97
N LEU A 8 0.55 -7.08 -9.64
CA LEU A 8 1.09 -6.09 -8.72
C LEU A 8 2.62 -6.14 -8.65
N LEU A 9 3.23 -7.33 -8.67
CA LEU A 9 4.69 -7.48 -8.73
C LEU A 9 5.26 -6.96 -10.04
N GLN A 10 4.60 -7.24 -11.16
CA GLN A 10 5.03 -6.73 -12.46
C GLN A 10 5.03 -5.19 -12.50
N LYS A 11 4.02 -4.54 -11.92
CA LYS A 11 3.91 -3.07 -11.90
C LYS A 11 4.75 -2.40 -10.81
N PHE A 12 4.83 -3.00 -9.63
CA PHE A 12 5.30 -2.33 -8.41
C PHE A 12 6.34 -3.12 -7.62
N GLY A 13 6.90 -4.20 -8.17
CA GLY A 13 7.82 -5.10 -7.46
C GLY A 13 9.05 -4.42 -6.85
N GLU A 14 9.55 -3.38 -7.51
CA GLU A 14 10.70 -2.58 -7.05
C GLU A 14 10.31 -1.41 -6.13
N ALA A 15 9.03 -1.24 -5.80
CA ALA A 15 8.60 -0.22 -4.85
C ALA A 15 9.11 -0.52 -3.45
N VAL A 16 9.45 0.52 -2.69
CA VAL A 16 9.61 0.43 -1.24
C VAL A 16 8.33 0.90 -0.58
N VAL A 17 7.74 0.08 0.27
CA VAL A 17 6.40 0.27 0.83
C VAL A 17 6.40 0.29 2.36
N PRO A 18 5.53 1.13 2.98
CA PRO A 18 5.32 1.14 4.42
C PRO A 18 4.47 -0.05 4.88
N VAL A 19 5.02 -0.86 5.78
CA VAL A 19 4.36 -2.06 6.31
C VAL A 19 4.31 -2.00 7.83
N ALA A 20 3.10 -2.07 8.38
CA ALA A 20 2.83 -2.04 9.81
C ALA A 20 2.72 -3.45 10.38
N ASN A 21 3.37 -3.72 11.51
CA ASN A 21 3.13 -4.94 12.28
C ASN A 21 1.90 -4.76 13.19
N CYS A 22 0.79 -5.39 12.83
CA CYS A 22 -0.50 -5.21 13.51
C CYS A 22 -0.58 -5.89 14.88
N ASP A 23 0.32 -6.84 15.16
CA ASP A 23 0.33 -7.57 16.44
C ASP A 23 1.07 -6.80 17.55
N ILE A 24 1.87 -5.80 17.17
CA ILE A 24 2.66 -4.98 18.10
C ILE A 24 1.99 -3.61 18.23
N LYS A 25 1.86 -3.12 19.46
CA LYS A 25 1.46 -1.75 19.75
C LYS A 25 2.60 -1.02 20.44
N GLU A 26 3.07 0.04 19.81
CA GLU A 26 4.04 0.99 20.35
C GLU A 26 3.42 2.38 20.35
N TYR A 27 3.32 3.01 21.53
CA TYR A 27 2.78 4.36 21.67
C TYR A 27 1.42 4.58 20.96
N ASN A 28 0.49 3.64 21.11
CA ASN A 28 -0.84 3.61 20.45
C ASN A 28 -0.82 3.45 18.91
N SER A 29 0.32 3.09 18.33
CA SER A 29 0.45 2.82 16.89
C SER A 29 1.03 1.43 16.64
N ASN A 30 0.90 0.95 15.40
CA ASN A 30 1.64 -0.20 14.94
C ASN A 30 2.99 0.28 14.39
N PRO A 31 4.13 -0.28 14.83
CA PRO A 31 5.43 0.08 14.27
C PRO A 31 5.44 -0.24 12.77
N LYS A 32 6.02 0.67 11.98
CA LYS A 32 6.11 0.54 10.52
C LYS A 32 7.55 0.35 10.11
N GLU A 33 7.76 -0.57 9.18
CA GLU A 33 9.03 -0.76 8.48
C GLU A 33 8.86 -0.46 6.98
N GLN A 34 9.94 -0.01 6.34
CA GLN A 34 10.01 0.15 4.90
C GLN A 34 10.56 -1.13 4.28
N LEU A 35 9.77 -1.79 3.43
CA LEU A 35 10.16 -3.05 2.78
C LEU A 35 10.04 -2.96 1.27
N PRO A 36 10.87 -3.68 0.48
CA PRO A 36 10.57 -3.93 -0.92
C PRO A 36 9.21 -4.61 -1.06
N PHE A 37 8.38 -4.14 -1.99
CA PHE A 37 7.02 -4.65 -2.21
C PHE A 37 7.03 -6.14 -2.57
N LYS A 38 8.05 -6.58 -3.31
CA LYS A 38 8.27 -8.01 -3.59
C LYS A 38 8.40 -8.86 -2.33
N GLU A 39 9.18 -8.41 -1.35
CA GLU A 39 9.35 -9.12 -0.07
C GLU A 39 8.03 -9.14 0.74
N TYR A 40 7.27 -8.04 0.70
CA TYR A 40 5.96 -7.99 1.34
C TYR A 40 4.96 -8.99 0.73
N VAL A 41 4.93 -9.10 -0.60
CA VAL A 41 4.08 -10.06 -1.31
C VAL A 41 4.52 -11.51 -1.04
N GLU A 42 5.82 -11.77 -0.96
CA GLU A 42 6.36 -13.08 -0.58
C GLU A 42 5.91 -13.47 0.83
N TYR A 43 6.10 -12.57 1.81
CA TYR A 43 5.56 -12.74 3.16
C TYR A 43 4.07 -13.05 3.13
N TRP A 44 3.26 -12.31 2.38
CA TRP A 44 1.81 -12.49 2.37
C TRP A 44 1.45 -13.86 1.75
N ARG A 45 2.13 -14.28 0.68
CA ARG A 45 1.96 -15.62 0.09
C ARG A 45 2.31 -16.73 1.08
N GLU A 46 3.35 -16.56 1.89
CA GLU A 46 3.74 -17.51 2.94
C GLU A 46 2.76 -17.52 4.11
N TYR A 47 2.32 -16.34 4.56
CA TYR A 47 1.34 -16.18 5.63
C TYR A 47 0.05 -16.95 5.32
N ILE A 48 -0.46 -16.85 4.08
CA ILE A 48 -1.62 -17.63 3.61
C ILE A 48 -1.32 -19.13 3.62
N ARG A 49 -0.16 -19.55 3.10
CA ARG A 49 0.26 -20.98 3.05
C ARG A 49 0.37 -21.60 4.45
N ASN A 50 0.78 -20.81 5.44
CA ASN A 50 0.96 -21.23 6.83
C ASN A 50 -0.32 -21.12 7.68
N GLY A 51 -1.49 -20.99 7.04
CA GLY A 51 -2.77 -20.92 7.75
C GLY A 51 -2.96 -19.60 8.50
N TYR A 52 -2.49 -18.49 7.93
CA TYR A 52 -2.56 -17.14 8.49
C TYR A 52 -1.75 -17.00 9.79
N ARG A 53 -0.51 -17.51 9.76
CA ARG A 53 0.43 -17.45 10.89
C ARG A 53 1.84 -17.13 10.38
N SER A 54 2.56 -16.29 11.12
CA SER A 54 3.97 -15.99 10.86
C SER A 54 4.65 -15.55 12.15
N SER A 55 5.93 -15.88 12.30
CA SER A 55 6.77 -15.36 13.37
C SER A 55 7.00 -13.85 13.27
N ARG A 56 6.83 -13.26 12.08
CA ARG A 56 6.87 -11.80 11.86
C ARG A 56 5.59 -11.09 12.30
N GLY A 57 4.58 -11.82 12.76
CA GLY A 57 3.25 -11.28 13.07
C GLY A 57 2.41 -11.02 11.82
N CYS A 58 1.31 -10.30 11.99
CA CYS A 58 0.39 -9.86 10.94
C CYS A 58 0.86 -8.51 10.34
N LEU A 59 1.54 -8.56 9.20
CA LEU A 59 2.06 -7.39 8.51
C LEU A 59 1.04 -6.83 7.52
N TYR A 60 0.81 -5.53 7.59
CA TYR A 60 -0.20 -4.85 6.79
C TYR A 60 0.39 -3.58 6.15
N LEU A 61 0.31 -3.46 4.83
CA LEU A 61 0.74 -2.27 4.11
C LEU A 61 -0.25 -1.13 4.39
N LYS A 62 0.24 -0.02 4.95
CA LYS A 62 -0.58 1.13 5.37
C LYS A 62 0.04 2.44 4.92
N ASP A 63 -0.80 3.38 4.48
CA ASP A 63 -0.41 4.75 4.14
C ASP A 63 0.57 4.82 2.96
N TRP A 64 0.46 3.90 2.00
CA TRP A 64 1.33 3.94 0.81
C TRP A 64 0.82 4.96 -0.20
N HIS A 65 1.60 6.02 -0.39
CA HIS A 65 1.42 7.04 -1.43
C HIS A 65 1.85 6.49 -2.80
N LEU A 66 1.04 5.59 -3.34
CA LEU A 66 1.34 4.91 -4.60
C LEU A 66 1.44 5.90 -5.77
N SER A 67 0.58 6.92 -5.81
CA SER A 67 0.59 7.92 -6.89
C SER A 67 1.90 8.71 -6.96
N ARG A 68 2.62 8.81 -5.83
CA ARG A 68 3.91 9.49 -5.72
C ARG A 68 5.15 8.63 -5.88
N SER A 69 5.02 7.31 -5.93
CA SER A 69 6.19 6.43 -5.91
C SER A 69 7.08 6.56 -7.16
N GLY A 70 6.68 7.38 -8.15
CA GLY A 70 7.38 7.56 -9.42
C GLY A 70 7.31 6.33 -10.33
N LEU A 71 6.55 5.31 -9.92
CA LEU A 71 6.38 4.04 -10.65
C LEU A 71 5.24 4.11 -11.68
N ILE A 72 4.46 5.18 -11.65
CA ILE A 72 3.33 5.38 -12.57
C ILE A 72 3.70 6.52 -13.52
N PRO A 73 3.80 6.25 -14.82
CA PRO A 73 4.44 7.16 -15.76
C PRO A 73 3.62 8.40 -16.13
N ASN A 74 2.28 8.38 -16.05
CA ASN A 74 1.47 9.44 -16.65
C ASN A 74 0.46 10.09 -15.71
N THR A 75 -0.36 9.34 -14.94
CA THR A 75 -1.33 9.94 -13.99
C THR A 75 -1.81 8.98 -12.89
N PRO A 76 -2.36 9.46 -11.76
CA PRO A 76 -3.06 8.63 -10.77
C PRO A 76 -4.21 7.79 -11.37
N ALA A 77 -4.80 8.26 -12.48
CA ALA A 77 -5.87 7.55 -13.20
C ALA A 77 -5.43 6.20 -13.78
N ASP A 78 -4.11 5.97 -13.94
CA ASP A 78 -3.55 4.70 -14.38
C ASP A 78 -3.63 3.60 -13.30
N VAL A 79 -3.96 3.97 -12.06
CA VAL A 79 -4.15 3.05 -10.92
C VAL A 79 -5.62 2.87 -10.59
N TYR A 80 -6.36 3.97 -10.44
CA TYR A 80 -7.77 3.93 -10.06
C TYR A 80 -8.51 5.17 -10.56
N THR A 81 -9.84 5.07 -10.68
CA THR A 81 -10.70 6.21 -10.96
C THR A 81 -11.46 6.59 -9.70
N THR A 82 -11.37 7.85 -9.29
CA THR A 82 -12.15 8.38 -8.17
C THR A 82 -13.63 8.46 -8.57
N PRO A 83 -14.57 7.90 -7.79
CA PRO A 83 -15.99 8.06 -8.07
C PRO A 83 -16.40 9.54 -8.04
N VAL A 84 -17.35 9.92 -8.89
CA VAL A 84 -17.74 11.34 -9.12
C VAL A 84 -18.11 12.10 -7.84
N TYR A 85 -18.68 11.42 -6.84
CA TYR A 85 -19.06 12.05 -5.58
C TYR A 85 -17.87 12.36 -4.65
N PHE A 86 -16.69 11.81 -4.95
CA PHE A 86 -15.45 12.06 -4.24
C PHE A 86 -14.42 12.82 -5.09
N SER A 87 -14.77 13.23 -6.31
CA SER A 87 -13.82 13.88 -7.21
C SER A 87 -13.64 15.37 -6.96
N SER A 88 -14.57 16.01 -6.24
CA SER A 88 -14.40 17.40 -5.78
C SER A 88 -13.82 17.38 -4.37
N ASP A 89 -12.50 17.38 -4.30
CA ASP A 89 -11.72 17.35 -3.06
C ASP A 89 -10.64 18.42 -3.15
N TRP A 90 -10.90 19.53 -2.45
CA TRP A 90 -10.01 20.68 -2.45
C TRP A 90 -8.57 20.34 -2.04
N LEU A 91 -8.39 19.39 -1.12
CA LEU A 91 -7.06 19.03 -0.63
C LEU A 91 -6.27 18.26 -1.69
N ASN A 92 -6.92 17.27 -2.32
CA ASN A 92 -6.29 16.53 -3.42
C ASN A 92 -6.06 17.43 -4.64
N GLU A 93 -6.99 18.33 -4.97
CA GLU A 93 -6.83 19.32 -6.05
C GLU A 93 -5.65 20.27 -5.78
N TYR A 94 -5.50 20.75 -4.54
CA TYR A 94 -4.37 21.59 -4.15
C TYR A 94 -3.03 20.85 -4.29
N TRP A 95 -2.95 19.62 -3.81
CA TRP A 95 -1.72 18.84 -3.87
C TRP A 95 -1.36 18.38 -5.28
N ASP A 96 -2.35 18.11 -6.13
CA ASP A 96 -2.14 17.87 -7.56
C ASP A 96 -1.49 19.06 -8.25
N ALA A 97 -1.92 20.29 -7.91
CA ALA A 97 -1.33 21.52 -8.46
C ALA A 97 0.09 21.77 -7.95
N MET A 98 0.38 21.43 -6.70
CA MET A 98 1.70 21.58 -6.10
C MET A 98 2.69 20.50 -6.56
N ALA A 99 2.21 19.32 -6.93
CA ALA A 99 3.00 18.14 -7.30
C ALA A 99 4.04 17.70 -6.23
N VAL A 100 3.81 18.05 -4.97
CA VAL A 100 4.68 17.73 -3.83
C VAL A 100 4.18 16.53 -3.03
N ASP A 101 2.85 16.41 -2.86
CA ASP A 101 2.25 15.32 -2.09
C ASP A 101 0.98 14.76 -2.74
N ASP A 102 0.43 13.68 -2.18
CA ASP A 102 -0.94 13.22 -2.45
C ASP A 102 -1.66 12.85 -1.14
N PHE A 103 -2.99 12.99 -1.10
CA PHE A 103 -3.82 12.46 -0.01
C PHE A 103 -4.55 11.20 -0.50
N ARG A 104 -3.79 10.28 -1.11
CA ARG A 104 -4.29 9.05 -1.75
C ARG A 104 -3.48 7.85 -1.29
N PHE A 105 -4.06 7.09 -0.38
CA PHE A 105 -3.35 6.02 0.31
C PHE A 105 -3.82 4.64 -0.15
N VAL A 106 -2.87 3.73 -0.33
CA VAL A 106 -3.14 2.30 -0.52
C VAL A 106 -3.00 1.57 0.80
N TYR A 107 -3.98 0.72 1.08
CA TYR A 107 -4.01 -0.20 2.21
C TYR A 107 -4.23 -1.61 1.68
N MET A 108 -3.37 -2.54 2.07
CA MET A 108 -3.54 -3.94 1.68
C MET A 108 -2.85 -4.86 2.68
N GLY A 109 -3.47 -6.00 2.96
CA GLY A 109 -2.84 -7.01 3.77
C GLY A 109 -3.69 -8.27 3.95
N PRO A 110 -3.10 -9.30 4.55
CA PRO A 110 -3.79 -10.54 4.84
C PRO A 110 -4.98 -10.30 5.78
N LYS A 111 -5.87 -11.29 5.82
CA LYS A 111 -6.83 -11.40 6.91
C LYS A 111 -6.05 -11.48 8.23
N GLY A 112 -6.42 -10.63 9.19
CA GLY A 112 -6.04 -10.70 10.60
C GLY A 112 -7.24 -11.03 11.48
#